data_AF-A0A841BNB3-F1
#
_entry.id   AF-A0A841BNB3-F1
#
_cell.length_a   1.000
_cell.length_b   1.000
_cell.length_c   1.000
_cell.angle_alpha   90.00
_cell.angle_beta   90.00
_cell.angle_gamma   90.00
#
_symmetry.space_group_name_H-M   'P 1'
#
loop_
_entity.id
_entity.type
_entity.pdbx_description
1 polymer ?
#
loop_
_entity_poly.entity_id
_entity_poly.type
_entity_poly.pdbx_seq_one_letter_code
_entity_poly.pdbx_strand_id
1 'polypeptide(L)'
;MTVYGVDVSILTHLCPADHTRHECDRAQYIAYVIPGGECRSPVTVRCGNATAVIACGRHEPHHRQCQACRNLVVVVTEHYHHAGYEGPAHRIPATVGC
;
A
#
# COMPACT_ATOMS: atom_id res chain seq x y z
N MET A 1 0.77 15.11 -7.30
CA MET A 1 0.39 13.74 -7.02
C MET A 1 1.64 13.07 -6.56
N THR A 2 1.63 12.49 -5.38
CA THR A 2 2.73 11.64 -4.94
C THR A 2 2.50 10.24 -5.50
N VAL A 3 3.48 9.68 -6.20
CA VAL A 3 3.40 8.33 -6.76
C VAL A 3 4.29 7.41 -5.93
N TYR A 4 3.72 6.35 -5.41
CA TYR A 4 4.44 5.26 -4.76
C TYR A 4 4.52 4.10 -5.74
N GLY A 5 5.71 3.85 -6.29
CA GLY A 5 5.99 2.61 -7.01
C GLY A 5 6.23 1.51 -5.99
N VAL A 6 5.45 0.44 -6.05
CA VAL A 6 5.58 -0.69 -5.12
C VAL A 6 5.95 -1.96 -5.86
N ASP A 7 6.93 -2.69 -5.33
CA ASP A 7 7.21 -4.05 -5.71
C ASP A 7 6.39 -4.99 -4.83
N VAL A 8 5.80 -6.02 -5.44
CA VAL A 8 4.95 -6.99 -4.76
C VAL A 8 5.55 -8.37 -4.95
N SER A 9 5.79 -9.08 -3.85
CA SER A 9 6.21 -10.49 -3.85
C SER A 9 5.08 -11.35 -3.33
N ILE A 10 4.65 -12.32 -4.13
CA ILE A 10 3.53 -13.22 -3.84
C ILE A 10 4.08 -14.64 -3.75
N LEU A 11 3.92 -15.25 -2.58
CA LEU A 11 4.18 -16.66 -2.37
C LEU A 11 2.87 -17.43 -2.53
N THR A 12 2.92 -18.48 -3.36
CA THR A 12 1.79 -19.38 -3.56
C THR A 12 2.16 -20.81 -3.21
N HIS A 13 1.20 -21.61 -2.76
CA HIS A 13 1.36 -23.03 -2.52
C HIS A 13 0.14 -23.84 -2.99
N LEU A 14 0.24 -25.16 -2.84
CA LEU A 14 -0.88 -26.11 -2.86
C LEU A 14 -1.00 -26.68 -1.45
N CYS A 15 -2.19 -26.75 -0.87
CA CYS A 15 -2.39 -27.29 0.47
C CYS A 15 -3.18 -28.60 0.43
N PRO A 16 -3.18 -29.43 1.48
CA PRO A 16 -3.88 -30.72 1.47
C PRO A 16 -5.41 -30.56 1.40
N ALA A 17 -5.92 -29.42 1.85
CA ALA A 17 -7.35 -29.11 1.84
C ALA A 17 -7.82 -28.52 0.49
N ASP A 18 -6.90 -27.91 -0.27
CA ASP A 18 -7.18 -27.31 -1.57
C ASP A 18 -5.97 -27.51 -2.51
N HIS A 19 -6.18 -28.34 -3.52
CA HIS A 19 -5.18 -28.71 -4.51
C HIS A 19 -5.07 -27.68 -5.65
N THR A 20 -5.65 -26.49 -5.48
CA THR A 20 -5.44 -25.36 -6.39
C THR A 20 -4.37 -24.42 -5.86
N ARG A 21 -3.64 -23.77 -6.77
CA ARG A 21 -2.63 -22.77 -6.40
C ARG A 21 -3.32 -21.57 -5.76
N HIS A 22 -2.93 -21.21 -4.54
CA HIS A 22 -3.43 -20.01 -3.86
C HIS A 22 -2.30 -19.27 -3.14
N GLU A 23 -2.52 -17.97 -2.91
CA GLU A 23 -1.61 -17.11 -2.18
C GLU A 23 -1.59 -17.50 -0.70
N CYS A 24 -0.40 -17.66 -0.14
CA CYS A 24 -0.22 -17.93 1.29
C CYS A 24 0.55 -16.80 1.98
N ASP A 25 1.34 -16.02 1.24
CA ASP A 25 2.01 -14.83 1.75
C ASP A 25 2.13 -13.77 0.65
N ARG A 26 2.07 -12.50 1.07
CA ARG A 26 2.20 -11.34 0.18
C ARG A 26 2.98 -10.24 0.89
N ALA A 27 4.17 -9.96 0.38
CA ALA A 27 5.01 -8.85 0.84
C ALA A 27 4.97 -7.71 -0.18
N GLN A 28 5.05 -6.47 0.31
CA GLN A 28 5.06 -5.26 -0.49
C GLN A 28 6.18 -4.34 -0.03
N TYR A 29 6.90 -3.75 -0.97
CA TYR A 29 8.01 -2.84 -0.70
C TYR A 29 7.89 -1.59 -1.56
N ILE A 30 8.21 -0.43 -1.00
CA ILE A 30 8.26 0.82 -1.78
C ILE A 30 9.55 0.81 -2.59
N ALA A 31 9.43 0.66 -3.90
CA ALA A 31 10.54 0.71 -4.85
C ALA A 31 11.04 2.15 -5.04
N TYR A 32 10.09 3.08 -5.22
CA TYR A 32 10.39 4.50 -5.33
C TYR A 32 9.20 5.38 -4.93
N VAL A 33 9.52 6.64 -4.62
CA VAL A 33 8.52 7.69 -4.39
C VAL A 33 8.81 8.85 -5.31
N ILE A 34 7.83 9.23 -6.13
CA ILE A 34 7.84 10.50 -6.87
C ILE A 34 7.03 11.49 -6.03
N PRO A 35 7.65 12.50 -5.40
CA PRO A 35 6.92 13.44 -4.57
C PRO A 35 5.95 14.25 -5.42
N GLY A 36 4.75 14.48 -4.88
CA GLY A 36 3.88 15.51 -5.41
C GLY A 36 4.53 16.89 -5.28
N GLY A 37 4.20 17.79 -6.21
CA GLY A 37 4.52 19.21 -6.05
C GLY A 37 3.72 19.87 -4.93
N GLU A 38 3.90 21.17 -4.78
CA GLU A 38 3.19 21.96 -3.77
C GLU A 38 1.67 21.92 -3.93
N CYS A 39 0.97 22.04 -2.79
CA CYS A 39 -0.49 22.08 -2.78
C CYS A 39 -1.01 23.26 -3.61
N ARG A 40 -1.93 22.98 -4.53
CA ARG A 40 -2.54 24.01 -5.40
C ARG A 40 -3.90 24.49 -4.91
N SER A 41 -4.37 23.97 -3.79
CA SER A 41 -5.64 24.32 -3.17
C SER A 41 -5.52 24.09 -1.66
N PRO A 42 -4.74 24.92 -0.95
CA PRO A 42 -4.66 24.81 0.50
C PRO A 42 -6.01 25.18 1.13
N VAL A 43 -6.30 24.58 2.29
CA VAL A 43 -7.55 24.81 3.03
C VAL A 43 -7.25 25.43 4.38
N THR A 44 -8.14 26.33 4.81
CA THR A 44 -8.11 26.90 6.15
C THR A 44 -8.89 26.00 7.09
N VAL A 45 -8.23 25.45 8.11
CA VAL A 45 -8.84 24.62 9.14
C VAL A 45 -8.82 25.34 10.48
N ARG A 46 -9.77 25.01 11.35
CA ARG A 46 -9.82 25.50 12.73
C ARG A 46 -9.21 24.46 13.67
N CYS A 47 -8.21 24.86 14.44
CA CYS A 47 -7.56 24.05 15.46
C CYS A 47 -7.81 24.71 16.83
N GLY A 48 -8.94 24.36 17.45
CA GLY A 48 -9.40 25.01 18.69
C GLY A 48 -9.71 26.50 18.47
N ASN A 49 -8.93 27.35 19.13
CA ASN A 49 -9.06 28.82 19.05
C ASN A 49 -8.21 29.45 17.93
N ALA A 50 -7.43 28.66 17.19
CA ALA A 50 -6.62 29.14 16.08
C ALA A 50 -7.15 28.64 14.73
N THR A 51 -6.72 29.30 13.66
CA THR A 51 -6.86 28.78 12.29
C THR A 51 -5.49 28.52 11.69
N ALA A 52 -5.39 27.51 10.83
CA ALA A 52 -4.17 27.15 10.13
C ALA A 52 -4.49 26.90 8.66
N VAL A 53 -3.58 27.31 7.78
CA VAL A 53 -3.64 26.98 6.35
C VAL A 53 -2.79 25.74 6.12
N ILE A 54 -3.41 24.67 5.62
CA ILE A 54 -2.75 23.38 5.39
C ILE A 54 -3.00 22.89 3.96
N ALA A 55 -2.13 22.01 3.48
CA ALA A 55 -2.34 21.34 2.20
C ALA A 55 -3.66 20.52 2.23
N CYS A 56 -4.51 20.61 1.19
CA CYS A 56 -5.80 19.91 1.18
C CYS A 56 -5.69 18.40 1.38
N GLY A 57 -4.59 17.75 0.97
CA GLY A 57 -4.36 16.32 1.21
C GLY A 57 -4.37 15.91 2.69
N ARG A 58 -4.18 16.86 3.62
CA ARG A 58 -4.20 16.61 5.06
C ARG A 58 -5.59 16.67 5.69
N HIS A 59 -6.61 17.11 4.95
CA HIS A 59 -7.96 17.36 5.49
C HIS A 59 -9.07 16.88 4.56
N GLU A 60 -8.99 17.23 3.27
CA GLU A 60 -10.05 16.96 2.32
C GLU A 60 -10.10 15.47 1.94
N PRO A 61 -11.29 14.90 1.71
CA PRO A 61 -11.42 13.56 1.14
C PRO A 61 -10.85 13.53 -0.29
N HIS A 62 -10.41 12.36 -0.75
CA HIS A 62 -9.68 12.19 -2.01
C HIS A 62 -10.31 12.89 -3.23
N HIS A 63 -11.65 12.83 -3.37
CA HIS A 63 -12.36 13.44 -4.50
C HIS A 63 -12.31 14.98 -4.52
N ARG A 64 -12.01 15.63 -3.38
CA ARG A 64 -11.85 17.09 -3.23
C ARG A 64 -10.39 17.56 -3.18
N GLN A 65 -9.44 16.63 -3.05
CA GLN A 65 -8.03 16.98 -3.04
C GLN A 65 -7.56 17.45 -4.42
N CYS A 66 -6.71 18.47 -4.45
CA CYS A 66 -6.01 18.87 -5.66
C CYS A 66 -5.05 17.77 -6.13
N GLN A 67 -4.73 17.73 -7.42
CA GLN A 67 -3.84 16.72 -8.01
C GLN A 67 -2.49 16.64 -7.30
N ALA A 68 -1.94 17.76 -6.82
CA ALA A 68 -0.66 17.78 -6.11
C ALA A 68 -0.67 16.91 -4.84
N CYS A 69 -1.77 16.95 -4.09
CA CYS A 69 -1.93 16.27 -2.81
C CYS A 69 -2.47 14.84 -2.86
N ARG A 70 -2.93 14.38 -4.01
CA ARG A 70 -3.40 12.99 -4.17
C ARG A 70 -2.23 12.03 -4.15
N ASN A 71 -2.49 10.84 -3.61
CA ASN A 71 -1.56 9.71 -3.64
C ASN A 71 -2.01 8.71 -4.70
N LEU A 72 -1.06 8.19 -5.46
CA LEU A 72 -1.24 7.09 -6.39
C LEU A 72 -0.27 5.98 -6.01
N VAL A 73 -0.78 4.76 -5.82
CA VAL A 73 0.04 3.56 -5.63
C VAL A 73 0.01 2.78 -6.94
N VAL A 74 1.18 2.47 -7.49
CA VAL A 74 1.32 1.70 -8.72
C VAL A 74 2.19 0.49 -8.43
N VAL A 75 1.70 -0.70 -8.74
CA VAL A 75 2.54 -1.91 -8.74
C VAL A 75 3.47 -1.81 -9.94
N VAL A 76 4.77 -1.74 -9.69
CA VAL A 76 5.78 -1.59 -10.75
C VAL A 76 6.39 -2.94 -11.13
N THR A 77 6.56 -3.83 -10.16
CA THR A 77 6.99 -5.21 -10.38
C THR A 77 6.17 -6.15 -9.52
N GLU A 78 5.82 -7.30 -10.07
CA GLU A 78 5.16 -8.37 -9.34
C GLU A 78 5.95 -9.68 -9.52
N HIS A 79 6.39 -10.24 -8.41
CA HIS A 79 7.17 -11.47 -8.35
C HIS A 79 6.32 -12.60 -7.77
N TYR A 80 6.21 -13.70 -8.50
CA TYR A 80 5.52 -14.89 -8.03
C TYR A 80 6.52 -15.99 -7.72
N HIS A 81 6.47 -16.48 -6.48
CA HIS A 81 7.18 -17.68 -6.07
C HIS A 81 6.17 -18.79 -5.75
N HIS A 82 6.40 -19.99 -6.28
CA HIS A 82 5.57 -21.15 -5.96
C HIS A 82 6.35 -22.13 -5.10
N ALA A 83 5.87 -22.35 -3.87
CA ALA A 83 6.52 -23.25 -2.91
C ALA A 83 6.25 -24.74 -3.19
N GLY A 84 5.28 -25.06 -4.05
CA GLY A 84 4.83 -26.43 -4.31
C GLY A 84 3.77 -26.89 -3.32
N TYR A 85 3.67 -28.21 -3.12
CA TYR A 85 2.75 -28.81 -2.15
C TYR A 85 3.31 -28.70 -0.74
N GLU A 86 2.58 -27.99 0.12
CA GLU A 86 2.87 -27.95 1.55
C GLU A 86 2.01 -29.01 2.23
N GLY A 87 2.67 -30.02 2.81
CA GLY A 87 2.00 -31.11 3.51
C GLY A 87 1.29 -30.65 4.80
N PRO A 88 0.85 -31.59 5.65
CA PRO A 88 0.11 -31.26 6.87
C PRO A 88 0.91 -30.43 7.90
N ALA A 89 2.24 -30.34 7.77
CA ALA A 89 3.06 -29.34 8.46
C ALA A 89 3.19 -28.09 7.57
N HIS A 90 2.15 -27.25 7.58
CA HIS A 90 2.12 -26.00 6.82
C HIS A 90 3.14 -25.00 7.39
N ARG A 91 3.65 -24.08 6.56
CA ARG A 91 4.39 -22.93 7.10
C ARG A 91 3.44 -22.12 7.98
N ILE A 92 3.79 -21.97 9.26
CA ILE A 92 3.08 -21.07 10.17
C ILE A 92 3.38 -19.65 9.67
N PRO A 93 2.37 -18.78 9.48
CA PRO A 93 2.63 -17.38 9.16
C PRO A 93 3.64 -16.81 10.15
N ALA A 94 4.61 -16.05 9.67
CA ALA A 94 5.56 -15.39 10.55
C ALA A 94 4.78 -14.58 11.59
N THR A 95 5.03 -14.81 12.87
CA THR A 95 4.41 -14.05 13.95
C THR A 95 4.68 -12.58 13.68
N VAL A 96 3.63 -11.79 13.50
CA VAL A 96 3.75 -10.33 13.38
C VAL A 96 4.34 -9.84 14.70
N GLY A 97 5.65 -9.62 14.73
CA GLY A 97 6.33 -9.05 15.89
C GLY A 97 5.83 -7.63 16.09
N CYS A 98 5.12 -7.40 17.19
CA CYS A 98 4.74 -6.09 17.68
C CYS A 98 5.95 -5.31 18.21
#